data_AF-A0A7W1L214-F1
#
_entry.id   AF-A0A7W1L214-F1
#
_cell.length_a   1.000
_cell.length_b   1.000
_cell.length_c   1.000
_cell.angle_alpha   90.00
_cell.angle_beta   90.00
_cell.angle_gamma   90.00
#
_symmetry.space_group_name_H-M   'P 1'
#
loop_
_entity.id
_entity.type
_entity.pdbx_description
1 polymer ?
#
loop_
_entity_poly.entity_id
_entity_poly.type
_entity_poly.pdbx_seq_one_letter_code
_entity_poly.pdbx_strand_id
1 'polypeptide(L)'
;MNIGMDESRRTALRLAEFARSRIQDPPVALSTDLMLADTLPTDARLAVLWAPHLQVFSGATASENKQRLYQHLYYTGVNFVAGDAQIFERLDPQKKYFINALVGWGRSDPAWNAGWQPLTAAEIEMEILSYREFTATFNRERALQPALSYLIAPAWQQIDFTNLDRWYERDGGEAVGAYIIYRLRVHP
;
A
#
# COMPACT_ATOMS: atom_id res chain seq x y z
N MET A 1 -6.98 26.60 5.02
CA MET A 1 -7.22 25.52 6.00
C MET A 1 -7.30 24.23 5.19
N ASN A 2 -6.39 23.27 5.42
CA ASN A 2 -6.28 22.08 4.58
C ASN A 2 -7.11 20.94 5.19
N ILE A 3 -8.40 20.91 4.86
CA ILE A 3 -9.40 20.01 5.46
C ILE A 3 -8.96 18.54 5.39
N GLY A 4 -8.33 18.12 4.29
CA GLY A 4 -7.83 16.75 4.13
C GLY A 4 -6.73 16.38 5.15
N MET A 5 -5.77 17.27 5.39
CA MET A 5 -4.71 17.02 6.40
C MET A 5 -5.28 16.95 7.82
N ASP A 6 -6.27 17.78 8.15
CA ASP A 6 -6.92 17.77 9.47
C ASP A 6 -7.74 16.49 9.71
N GLU A 7 -8.30 15.90 8.64
CA GLU A 7 -9.01 14.61 8.70
C GLU A 7 -8.04 13.44 8.85
N SER A 8 -6.99 13.37 8.02
CA SER A 8 -5.95 12.34 8.13
C SER A 8 -5.31 12.33 9.52
N ARG A 9 -5.06 13.52 10.10
CA ARG A 9 -4.51 13.64 11.46
C ARG A 9 -5.45 13.09 12.54
N ARG A 10 -6.76 13.33 12.42
CA ARG A 10 -7.75 12.78 13.37
C ARG A 10 -7.77 11.25 13.33
N THR A 11 -7.73 10.66 12.13
CA THR A 11 -7.65 9.21 11.93
C THR A 11 -6.36 8.65 12.51
N ALA A 12 -5.21 9.29 12.26
CA ALA A 12 -3.93 8.88 12.83
C ALA A 12 -3.91 8.92 14.37
N LEU A 13 -4.46 9.97 14.98
CA LEU A 13 -4.56 10.07 16.45
C LEU A 13 -5.44 8.96 17.05
N ARG A 14 -6.57 8.65 16.40
CA ARG A 14 -7.45 7.56 16.84
C ARG A 14 -6.76 6.20 16.75
N LEU A 15 -6.03 5.98 15.67
CA LEU A 15 -5.18 4.80 15.48
C LEU A 15 -4.05 4.70 16.52
N ALA A 16 -3.46 5.83 16.90
CA ALA A 16 -2.46 5.89 17.96
C ALA A 16 -3.02 5.38 19.29
N GLU A 17 -4.29 5.68 19.62
CA GLU A 17 -4.94 5.15 20.83
C GLU A 17 -5.03 3.62 20.82
N PHE A 18 -5.26 3.01 19.66
CA PHE A 18 -5.26 1.55 19.52
C PHE A 18 -3.86 0.95 19.64
N ALA A 19 -2.83 1.68 19.20
CA ALA A 19 -1.43 1.25 19.23
C ALA A 19 -0.74 1.42 20.59
N ARG A 20 -1.29 2.26 21.50
CA ARG A 20 -0.63 2.66 22.77
C ARG A 20 -0.21 1.48 23.66
N SER A 21 -0.88 0.33 23.59
CA SER A 21 -0.56 -0.85 24.40
C SER A 21 0.44 -1.82 23.76
N ARG A 22 0.89 -1.57 22.51
CA ARG A 22 1.71 -2.50 21.71
C ARG A 22 2.99 -1.84 21.16
N ILE A 23 3.77 -1.22 22.05
CA ILE A 23 4.96 -0.44 21.65
C ILE A 23 6.09 -1.33 21.10
N GLN A 24 6.25 -2.57 21.59
CA GLN A 24 7.33 -3.48 21.18
C GLN A 24 7.01 -4.28 19.89
N ASP A 25 5.73 -4.42 19.55
CA ASP A 25 5.25 -5.10 18.35
C ASP A 25 4.09 -4.29 17.75
N PRO A 26 4.42 -3.19 17.05
CA PRO A 26 3.41 -2.26 16.56
C PRO A 26 2.52 -2.96 15.54
N PRO A 27 1.18 -2.89 15.68
CA PRO A 27 0.28 -3.52 14.74
C PRO A 27 0.47 -2.95 13.33
N VAL A 28 0.36 -3.81 12.33
CA VAL A 28 0.53 -3.42 10.93
C VAL A 28 -0.81 -3.02 10.31
N ALA A 29 -0.85 -1.84 9.69
CA ALA A 29 -2.00 -1.32 8.98
C ALA A 29 -1.82 -1.40 7.46
N LEU A 30 -2.85 -1.88 6.75
CA LEU A 30 -3.04 -1.62 5.33
C LEU A 30 -3.84 -0.33 5.19
N SER A 31 -3.29 0.68 4.52
CA SER A 31 -4.05 1.87 4.13
C SER A 31 -4.15 1.94 2.61
N THR A 32 -5.35 2.22 2.09
CA THR A 32 -5.57 2.40 0.65
C THR A 32 -5.41 3.85 0.19
N ASP A 33 -5.27 4.77 1.15
CA ASP A 33 -4.86 6.16 0.93
C ASP A 33 -3.36 6.25 1.17
N LEU A 34 -2.60 6.47 0.10
CA LEU A 34 -1.14 6.47 0.15
C LEU A 34 -0.57 7.69 0.89
N MET A 35 -1.29 8.81 0.93
CA MET A 35 -0.87 9.98 1.70
C MET A 35 -1.00 9.68 3.19
N LEU A 36 -2.11 9.08 3.61
CA LEU A 36 -2.27 8.63 4.99
C LEU A 36 -1.22 7.56 5.34
N ALA A 37 -0.97 6.60 4.44
CA ALA A 37 0.02 5.55 4.66
C ALA A 37 1.42 6.11 4.99
N ASP A 38 1.85 7.20 4.36
CA ASP A 38 3.14 7.84 4.62
C ASP A 38 3.20 8.56 5.98
N THR A 39 2.08 9.05 6.52
CA THR A 39 2.08 9.79 7.79
C THR A 39 1.89 8.89 9.02
N LEU A 40 1.22 7.74 8.87
CA LEU A 40 0.91 6.82 9.98
C LEU A 40 2.13 6.39 10.83
N PRO A 41 3.31 6.08 10.26
CA PRO A 41 4.48 5.74 11.08
C PRO A 41 4.89 6.86 12.04
N THR A 42 4.70 8.11 11.64
CA THR A 42 5.07 9.29 12.44
C THR A 42 3.96 9.70 13.40
N ASP A 43 2.74 9.84 12.89
CA ASP A 43 1.62 10.41 13.62
C ASP A 43 0.95 9.41 14.58
N ALA A 44 0.87 8.14 14.17
CA ALA A 44 0.20 7.07 14.92
C ALA A 44 1.18 6.10 15.58
N ARG A 45 2.47 6.14 15.22
CA ARG A 45 3.48 5.12 15.57
C ARG A 45 3.03 3.70 15.18
N LEU A 46 2.28 3.61 14.09
CA LEU A 46 1.82 2.35 13.53
C LEU A 46 2.74 1.91 12.41
N ALA A 47 3.05 0.62 12.38
CA ALA A 47 3.66 0.03 11.20
C ALA A 47 2.63 0.02 10.07
N VAL A 48 3.09 0.26 8.85
CA VAL A 48 2.28 0.15 7.64
C VAL A 48 2.75 -1.03 6.81
N LEU A 49 1.82 -1.69 6.12
CA LEU A 49 2.16 -2.75 5.19
C LEU A 49 3.09 -2.19 4.12
N TRP A 50 2.65 -1.13 3.45
CA TRP A 50 3.40 -0.43 2.43
C TRP A 50 3.00 1.04 2.40
N ALA A 51 3.97 1.89 2.10
CA ALA A 51 3.80 3.31 1.82
C ALA A 51 4.83 3.73 0.77
N PRO A 52 4.55 4.76 -0.06
CA PRO A 52 5.46 5.22 -1.11
C PRO A 52 6.91 5.43 -0.65
N HIS A 53 7.09 6.02 0.51
CA HIS A 53 8.39 6.36 1.06
C HIS A 53 8.90 5.32 2.07
N LEU A 54 8.34 4.09 2.07
CA LEU A 54 8.73 3.05 3.00
C LEU A 54 10.25 2.79 3.01
N GLN A 55 10.85 2.78 1.82
CA GLN A 55 12.29 2.60 1.61
C GLN A 55 13.19 3.67 2.25
N VAL A 56 12.63 4.84 2.62
CA VAL A 56 13.36 5.93 3.27
C VAL A 56 13.38 5.75 4.79
N PHE A 57 12.45 4.97 5.35
CA PHE A 57 12.48 4.63 6.77
C PHE A 57 13.56 3.57 7.01
N SER A 58 14.50 3.90 7.91
CA SER A 58 15.69 3.10 8.20
C SER A 58 15.33 1.66 8.60
N GLY A 59 15.53 0.69 7.71
CA GLY A 59 15.41 -0.73 8.03
C GLY A 59 14.91 -1.62 6.88
N ALA A 60 14.10 -1.09 5.96
CA ALA A 60 13.55 -1.89 4.87
C ALA A 60 14.56 -2.05 3.71
N THR A 61 14.79 -3.29 3.28
CA THR A 61 15.58 -3.55 2.06
C THR A 61 14.74 -3.28 0.80
N ALA A 62 15.38 -3.05 -0.34
CA ALA A 62 14.67 -2.90 -1.63
C ALA A 62 13.80 -4.13 -1.95
N SER A 63 14.29 -5.34 -1.63
CA SER A 63 13.54 -6.58 -1.81
C SER A 63 12.31 -6.64 -0.90
N GLU A 64 12.44 -6.23 0.36
CA GLU A 64 11.32 -6.20 1.30
C GLU A 64 10.27 -5.17 0.87
N ASN A 65 10.69 -3.97 0.46
CA ASN A 65 9.78 -2.94 -0.05
C ASN A 65 8.98 -3.45 -1.26
N LYS A 66 9.65 -4.15 -2.19
CA LYS A 66 9.01 -4.74 -3.38
C LYS A 66 7.99 -5.82 -2.99
N GLN A 67 8.32 -6.69 -2.04
CA GLN A 67 7.38 -7.69 -1.53
C GLN A 67 6.16 -7.06 -0.87
N ARG A 68 6.35 -6.02 -0.05
CA ARG A 68 5.27 -5.28 0.61
C ARG A 68 4.39 -4.52 -0.39
N LEU A 69 4.97 -3.95 -1.44
CA LEU A 69 4.22 -3.36 -2.55
C LEU A 69 3.36 -4.41 -3.25
N TYR A 70 3.91 -5.58 -3.57
CA TYR A 70 3.13 -6.67 -4.17
C TYR A 70 1.98 -7.13 -3.26
N GLN A 71 2.21 -7.24 -1.94
CA GLN A 71 1.14 -7.55 -0.98
C GLN A 71 0.06 -6.46 -0.97
N HIS A 72 0.45 -5.18 -0.96
CA HIS A 72 -0.48 -4.06 -1.02
C HIS A 72 -1.37 -4.14 -2.26
N LEU A 73 -0.76 -4.26 -3.45
CA LEU A 73 -1.48 -4.34 -4.72
C LEU A 73 -2.46 -5.52 -4.73
N TYR A 74 -2.01 -6.68 -4.23
CA TYR A 74 -2.83 -7.88 -4.13
C TYR A 74 -4.05 -7.64 -3.25
N TYR A 75 -3.87 -7.11 -2.03
CA TYR A 75 -4.97 -6.89 -1.09
C TYR A 75 -5.93 -5.78 -1.52
N THR A 76 -5.48 -4.78 -2.27
CA THR A 76 -6.33 -3.69 -2.78
C THR A 76 -6.93 -3.97 -4.15
N GLY A 77 -6.81 -5.21 -4.65
CA GLY A 77 -7.40 -5.64 -5.93
C GLY A 77 -6.76 -4.99 -7.16
N VAL A 78 -5.61 -4.34 -7.03
CA VAL A 78 -4.92 -3.71 -8.15
C VAL A 78 -4.32 -4.79 -9.03
N ASN A 79 -4.69 -4.76 -10.31
CA ASN A 79 -4.21 -5.70 -11.30
C ASN A 79 -3.71 -4.96 -12.55
N PHE A 80 -2.68 -5.55 -13.15
CA PHE A 80 -2.11 -5.10 -14.42
C PHE A 80 -2.34 -6.16 -15.49
N VAL A 81 -2.67 -5.71 -16.70
CA VAL A 81 -2.80 -6.58 -17.87
C VAL A 81 -1.60 -6.36 -18.81
N ALA A 82 -1.28 -7.33 -19.66
CA ALA A 82 -0.14 -7.23 -20.57
C ALA A 82 -0.16 -5.95 -21.42
N GLY A 83 -1.36 -5.51 -21.83
CA GLY A 83 -1.60 -4.27 -22.58
C GLY A 83 -1.20 -2.98 -21.85
N ASP A 84 -1.13 -2.99 -20.51
CA ASP A 84 -0.87 -1.79 -19.70
C ASP A 84 0.53 -1.20 -20.00
N ALA A 85 1.50 -2.05 -20.36
CA ALA A 85 2.85 -1.61 -20.71
C ALA A 85 2.88 -0.74 -21.98
N GLN A 86 2.06 -1.07 -23.00
CA GLN A 86 2.04 -0.34 -24.26
C GLN A 86 1.24 0.97 -24.17
N ILE A 87 0.34 1.09 -23.21
CA ILE A 87 -0.48 2.28 -22.98
C ILE A 87 -0.10 3.02 -21.69
N PHE A 88 1.09 2.78 -21.15
CA PHE A 88 1.53 3.32 -19.85
C PHE A 88 1.23 4.81 -19.70
N GLU A 89 1.58 5.63 -20.70
CA GLU A 89 1.34 7.09 -20.71
C GLU A 89 -0.14 7.50 -20.76
N ARG A 90 -1.07 6.58 -20.97
CA ARG A 90 -2.53 6.81 -21.00
C ARG A 90 -3.27 6.13 -19.86
N LEU A 91 -2.58 5.35 -19.03
CA LEU A 91 -3.17 4.76 -17.83
C LEU A 91 -3.67 5.85 -16.87
N ASP A 92 -4.62 5.48 -16.03
CA ASP A 92 -5.04 6.35 -14.94
C ASP A 92 -3.84 6.69 -14.01
N PRO A 93 -3.84 7.86 -13.36
CA PRO A 93 -2.72 8.30 -12.53
C PRO A 93 -2.33 7.30 -11.44
N GLN A 94 -3.28 6.57 -10.87
CA GLN A 94 -3.03 5.62 -9.79
C GLN A 94 -2.30 4.38 -10.30
N LYS A 95 -2.75 3.77 -11.41
CA LYS A 95 -2.02 2.66 -12.05
C LYS A 95 -0.62 3.08 -12.47
N LYS A 96 -0.45 4.26 -13.08
CA LYS A 96 0.87 4.80 -13.43
C LYS A 96 1.78 4.91 -12.22
N TYR A 97 1.23 5.41 -11.11
CA TYR A 97 1.96 5.57 -9.87
C TYR A 97 2.50 4.22 -9.37
N PHE A 98 1.66 3.18 -9.36
CA PHE A 98 2.09 1.85 -8.94
C PHE A 98 3.10 1.22 -9.90
N ILE A 99 2.96 1.39 -11.21
CA ILE A 99 3.97 0.92 -12.17
C ILE A 99 5.32 1.62 -11.93
N ASN A 100 5.33 2.93 -11.68
CA ASN A 100 6.56 3.63 -11.29
C ASN A 100 7.14 3.08 -9.99
N ALA A 101 6.31 2.78 -8.99
CA ALA A 101 6.75 2.16 -7.74
C ALA A 101 7.35 0.76 -7.95
N LEU A 102 6.83 -0.01 -8.91
CA LEU A 102 7.31 -1.35 -9.27
C LEU A 102 8.69 -1.32 -9.94
N VAL A 103 8.89 -0.43 -10.91
CA VAL A 103 10.17 -0.31 -11.62
C VAL A 103 11.21 0.44 -10.78
N GLY A 104 10.76 1.36 -9.93
CA GLY A 104 11.58 2.14 -9.00
C GLY A 104 11.50 3.64 -9.26
N TRP A 105 11.44 4.40 -8.16
CA TRP A 105 11.25 5.86 -8.17
C TRP A 105 12.35 6.68 -8.85
N GLY A 106 13.57 6.13 -8.99
CA GLY A 106 14.73 6.87 -9.53
C GLY A 106 14.63 7.29 -11.00
N ARG A 107 13.55 6.92 -11.69
CA ARG A 107 13.30 7.23 -13.12
C ARG A 107 11.93 7.85 -13.38
N SER A 108 11.17 8.21 -12.35
CA SER A 108 9.84 8.81 -12.52
C SER A 108 9.86 10.27 -12.98
N ASP A 109 10.96 10.99 -12.76
CA ASP A 109 11.09 12.40 -13.13
C ASP A 109 12.50 12.73 -13.66
N PRO A 110 12.64 13.31 -14.88
CA PRO A 110 13.94 13.72 -15.43
C PRO A 110 14.68 14.76 -14.60
N ALA A 111 13.99 15.53 -13.75
CA ALA A 111 14.63 16.54 -12.89
C ALA A 111 15.46 15.92 -11.75
N TRP A 112 15.32 14.61 -11.49
CA TRP A 112 15.89 13.95 -10.31
C TRP A 112 17.15 13.14 -10.64
N ASN A 113 17.46 12.93 -11.92
CA ASN A 113 18.57 12.09 -12.35
C ASN A 113 19.23 12.61 -13.64
N ALA A 114 20.52 12.95 -13.57
CA ALA A 114 21.29 13.45 -14.73
C ALA A 114 21.43 12.41 -15.87
N GLY A 115 21.23 11.12 -15.58
CA GLY A 115 21.21 10.02 -16.56
C GLY A 115 19.80 9.46 -16.80
N TRP A 116 18.76 10.28 -16.66
CA TRP A 116 17.37 9.84 -16.82
C TRP A 116 17.12 9.20 -18.19
N GLN A 117 16.42 8.08 -18.17
CA GLN A 117 15.88 7.42 -19.35
C GLN A 117 14.42 7.04 -19.08
N PRO A 118 13.49 7.26 -20.04
CA PRO A 118 12.09 6.88 -19.88
C PRO A 118 11.96 5.38 -19.64
N LEU A 119 10.92 4.98 -18.92
CA LEU A 119 10.57 3.57 -18.76
C LEU A 119 10.19 2.98 -20.12
N THR A 120 10.78 1.86 -20.48
CA THR A 120 10.43 1.12 -21.70
C THR A 120 9.26 0.18 -21.43
N ALA A 121 8.47 -0.12 -22.47
CA ALA A 121 7.39 -1.09 -22.36
C ALA A 121 7.88 -2.47 -21.90
N ALA A 122 9.08 -2.89 -22.33
CA ALA A 122 9.67 -4.16 -21.94
C ALA A 122 9.99 -4.21 -20.42
N GLU A 123 10.50 -3.12 -19.84
CA GLU A 123 10.75 -3.02 -18.39
C GLU A 123 9.44 -3.12 -17.60
N ILE A 124 8.40 -2.42 -18.05
CA ILE A 124 7.09 -2.46 -17.41
C ILE A 124 6.48 -3.86 -17.52
N GLU A 125 6.58 -4.50 -18.68
CA GLU A 125 6.07 -5.85 -18.90
C GLU A 125 6.76 -6.88 -17.99
N MET A 126 8.08 -6.79 -17.81
CA MET A 126 8.80 -7.66 -16.86
C MET A 126 8.29 -7.49 -15.42
N GLU A 127 8.01 -6.27 -14.97
CA GLU A 127 7.48 -6.02 -13.63
C GLU A 127 6.03 -6.51 -13.47
N ILE A 128 5.20 -6.34 -14.51
CA ILE A 128 3.84 -6.88 -14.56
C ILE A 128 3.87 -8.41 -14.48
N LEU A 129 4.76 -9.08 -15.24
CA LEU A 129 4.92 -10.53 -15.18
C LEU A 129 5.34 -10.99 -13.79
N SER A 130 6.34 -10.33 -13.19
CA SER A 130 6.81 -10.62 -11.83
C SER A 130 5.68 -10.50 -10.79
N TYR A 131 4.85 -9.47 -10.90
CA TYR A 131 3.67 -9.32 -10.04
C TYR A 131 2.63 -10.41 -10.27
N ARG A 132 2.38 -10.81 -11.53
CA ARG A 132 1.44 -11.90 -11.84
C ARG A 132 1.91 -13.24 -11.30
N GLU A 133 3.20 -13.52 -11.36
CA GLU A 133 3.79 -14.72 -10.74
C GLU A 133 3.66 -14.69 -9.22
N PHE A 134 3.87 -13.52 -8.61
CA PHE A 134 3.65 -13.31 -7.18
C PHE A 134 2.20 -13.60 -6.78
N THR A 135 1.21 -13.07 -7.50
CA THR A 135 -0.21 -13.30 -7.16
C THR A 135 -0.63 -14.74 -7.40
N ALA A 136 -0.09 -15.41 -8.42
CA ALA A 136 -0.35 -16.83 -8.70
C ALA A 136 0.19 -17.77 -7.63
N THR A 137 1.27 -17.38 -6.95
CA THR A 137 1.92 -18.16 -5.89
C THR A 137 1.62 -17.63 -4.48
N PHE A 138 0.67 -16.70 -4.37
CA PHE A 138 0.29 -16.11 -3.09
C PHE A 138 -0.37 -17.13 -2.18
N ASN A 139 0.09 -17.21 -0.93
CA ASN A 139 -0.33 -18.23 0.02
C ASN A 139 -0.48 -17.66 1.43
N ARG A 140 -0.94 -18.51 2.36
CA ARG A 140 -1.17 -18.12 3.76
C ARG A 140 0.10 -17.64 4.47
N GLU A 141 1.26 -18.23 4.16
CA GLU A 141 2.53 -17.81 4.77
C GLU A 141 2.85 -16.35 4.42
N ARG A 142 2.76 -16.00 3.13
CA ARG A 142 2.94 -14.63 2.64
C ARG A 142 1.86 -13.70 3.20
N ALA A 143 0.63 -14.19 3.33
CA ALA A 143 -0.47 -13.39 3.84
C ALA A 143 -0.21 -12.90 5.28
N LEU A 144 0.48 -13.70 6.08
CA LEU A 144 0.74 -13.44 7.51
C LEU A 144 2.13 -12.82 7.78
N GLN A 145 2.85 -12.39 6.75
CA GLN A 145 4.20 -11.83 6.86
C GLN A 145 4.31 -10.47 6.15
N PRO A 146 4.05 -9.35 6.86
CA PRO A 146 3.55 -9.28 8.23
C PRO A 146 2.03 -9.46 8.33
N ALA A 147 1.54 -9.92 9.48
CA ALA A 147 0.11 -10.05 9.72
C ALA A 147 -0.55 -8.67 9.91
N LEU A 148 -1.61 -8.40 9.15
CA LEU A 148 -2.36 -7.16 9.25
C LEU A 148 -3.28 -7.15 10.47
N SER A 149 -3.31 -6.02 11.17
CA SER A 149 -4.20 -5.75 12.31
C SER A 149 -5.31 -4.76 11.96
N TYR A 150 -5.06 -3.86 10.99
CA TYR A 150 -6.01 -2.84 10.59
C TYR A 150 -6.06 -2.68 9.06
N LEU A 151 -7.25 -2.38 8.56
CA LEU A 151 -7.47 -1.82 7.22
C LEU A 151 -8.03 -0.41 7.38
N ILE A 152 -7.49 0.54 6.63
CA ILE A 152 -7.94 1.93 6.63
C ILE A 152 -8.27 2.33 5.20
N ALA A 153 -9.51 2.70 4.94
CA ALA A 153 -9.98 3.09 3.62
C ALA A 153 -10.76 4.41 3.69
N PRO A 154 -10.67 5.28 2.67
CA PRO A 154 -11.55 6.43 2.57
C PRO A 154 -13.01 5.99 2.50
N ALA A 155 -13.88 6.63 3.27
CA ALA A 155 -15.30 6.28 3.36
C ALA A 155 -16.05 6.46 2.03
N TRP A 156 -15.52 7.30 1.13
CA TRP A 156 -16.08 7.59 -0.19
C TRP A 156 -15.57 6.65 -1.30
N GLN A 157 -14.53 5.86 -1.04
CA GLN A 157 -13.91 5.02 -2.05
C GLN A 157 -14.41 3.58 -1.93
N GLN A 158 -14.95 3.04 -3.02
CA GLN A 158 -15.25 1.61 -3.10
C GLN A 158 -14.01 0.86 -3.57
N ILE A 159 -13.48 -0.03 -2.73
CA ILE A 159 -12.28 -0.82 -3.01
C ILE A 159 -12.64 -2.30 -2.97
N ASP A 160 -12.08 -3.04 -3.92
CA ASP A 160 -12.22 -4.50 -3.96
C ASP A 160 -11.30 -5.16 -2.93
N PHE A 161 -11.90 -5.61 -1.84
CA PHE A 161 -11.20 -6.35 -0.78
C PHE A 161 -11.33 -7.87 -0.94
N THR A 162 -11.79 -8.37 -2.08
CA THR A 162 -11.96 -9.82 -2.31
C THR A 162 -10.69 -10.62 -1.99
N ASN A 163 -9.51 -10.07 -2.29
CA ASN A 163 -8.25 -10.73 -1.99
C ASN A 163 -7.85 -10.65 -0.52
N LEU A 164 -8.17 -9.54 0.17
CA LEU A 164 -7.94 -9.39 1.61
C LEU A 164 -8.85 -10.35 2.40
N ASP A 165 -10.13 -10.38 2.04
CA ASP A 165 -11.18 -11.13 2.73
C ASP A 165 -11.01 -12.67 2.61
N ARG A 166 -10.10 -13.14 1.74
CA ARG A 166 -9.65 -14.56 1.70
C ARG A 166 -8.83 -14.97 2.92
N TRP A 167 -8.15 -14.02 3.55
CA TRP A 167 -7.17 -14.28 4.60
C TRP A 167 -7.54 -13.61 5.92
N TYR A 168 -8.41 -12.60 5.87
CA TYR A 168 -8.80 -11.80 7.01
C TYR A 168 -10.32 -11.62 7.09
N GLU A 169 -10.84 -11.61 8.31
CA GLU A 169 -12.16 -11.11 8.62
C GLU A 169 -12.05 -9.64 9.06
N ARG A 170 -12.91 -8.79 8.50
CA ARG A 170 -13.08 -7.38 8.89
C ARG A 170 -14.22 -7.26 9.89
N ASP A 171 -14.04 -6.45 10.94
CA ASP A 171 -15.15 -6.09 11.82
C ASP A 171 -16.14 -5.11 11.15
N GLY A 172 -17.09 -4.59 11.93
CA GLY A 172 -18.11 -3.65 11.42
C GLY A 172 -17.57 -2.30 10.94
N GLY A 173 -16.28 -2.01 11.16
CA GLY A 173 -15.66 -0.72 10.83
C GLY A 173 -16.03 0.39 11.81
N GLU A 174 -15.07 1.29 12.07
CA GLU A 174 -15.26 2.52 12.83
C GLU A 174 -15.02 3.72 11.91
N ALA A 175 -16.04 4.55 11.72
CA ALA A 175 -15.92 5.78 10.91
C ALA A 175 -15.18 6.86 11.72
N VAL A 176 -14.09 7.40 11.17
CA VAL A 176 -13.26 8.43 11.78
C VAL A 176 -12.86 9.45 10.72
N GLY A 177 -13.48 10.63 10.76
CA GLY A 177 -13.29 11.66 9.73
C GLY A 177 -13.75 11.16 8.37
N ALA A 178 -12.90 11.30 7.34
CA ALA A 178 -13.16 10.81 6.00
C ALA A 178 -12.81 9.33 5.78
N TYR A 179 -12.45 8.59 6.84
CA TYR A 179 -11.96 7.22 6.74
C TYR A 179 -12.82 6.25 7.54
N ILE A 180 -12.77 4.99 7.15
CA ILE A 180 -13.28 3.86 7.94
C ILE A 180 -12.07 3.01 8.34
N ILE A 181 -11.98 2.69 9.63
CA ILE A 181 -10.97 1.80 10.19
C ILE A 181 -11.63 0.46 10.49
N TYR A 182 -11.13 -0.61 9.88
CA TYR A 182 -11.53 -1.98 10.19
C TYR A 182 -10.46 -2.67 11.03
N ARG A 183 -10.88 -3.40 12.05
CA ARG A 183 -10.00 -4.36 12.74
C ARG A 183 -9.98 -5.65 11.97
N LEU A 184 -8.79 -6.20 11.78
CA LEU A 184 -8.58 -7.44 11.04
C LEU A 184 -8.30 -8.58 12.01
N ARG A 185 -8.90 -9.74 11.71
CA ARG A 185 -8.55 -11.01 12.34
C ARG A 185 -8.18 -12.01 11.26
N VAL A 186 -7.13 -12.78 11.49
CA VAL A 186 -6.73 -13.85 10.56
C VAL A 186 -7.87 -14.86 10.48
N HIS A 187 -8.31 -15.16 9.27
CA HIS A 187 -9.29 -16.20 9.00
C HIS A 187 -8.71 -17.56 9.43
N PRO A 188 -9.45 -18.41 10.17
CA PRO A 188 -9.03 -19.77 10.48
C PRO A 188 -8.56 -20.52 9.22
#